data_AF-A0A845CGC3-F1
#
_entry.id   AF-A0A845CGC3-F1
#
_cell.length_a   1.000
_cell.length_b   1.000
_cell.length_c   1.000
_cell.angle_alpha   90.00
_cell.angle_beta   90.00
_cell.angle_gamma   90.00
#
_symmetry.space_group_name_H-M   'P 1'
#
loop_
_entity.id
_entity.type
_entity.pdbx_description
1 polymer ?
#
loop_
_entity_poly.entity_id
_entity_poly.type
_entity_poly.pdbx_seq_one_letter_code
_entity_poly.pdbx_strand_id
1 'polypeptide(L)'
;MADTTLEQEQQQQVVEREYGHGVPDPLALTVAAELQAQLPDTEVLLFGSWAIGNWRPESDIDLAVIGGDRDAVQKAIEQMRSFCEEIYDRHSPYAQLFHFSRVKFAELRTSLPHVAGQVQRYGLKPNGERLPQMAQTNLWPKVKEELQVCARNLGHALRAWGSGDEDASMFDAHGAIELAIKAVLVAGGLDLTQEKLRHHDLVKLSDRLPADQKTQLNAILPDHQLSELTKFRVDSSYEGELIRPSTSAQQFVVGAQRTCNGLAAYALAALDKRPDAVGYDVWLNNNDALGGWATLSLDHLERVFGFRMMLKGILTDRQISDVERNWARHGAPDDAAKRIGTVMGDPLTWRDLFVKPAG
;
A
#
# COMPACT_ATOMS: atom_id res chain seq x y z
N MET A 1 13.97 -2.03 49.18
CA MET A 1 14.41 -2.59 47.88
C MET A 1 13.30 -3.34 47.14
N ALA A 2 12.02 -3.21 47.53
CA ALA A 2 10.87 -3.78 46.81
C ALA A 2 10.08 -2.73 45.98
N ASP A 3 10.36 -1.44 46.15
CA ASP A 3 9.68 -0.34 45.42
C ASP A 3 10.08 -0.22 43.96
N THR A 4 11.35 -0.48 43.63
CA THR A 4 11.90 -0.21 42.30
C THR A 4 11.35 -1.15 41.22
N THR A 5 10.94 -2.36 41.58
CA THR A 5 10.39 -3.34 40.61
C THR A 5 8.95 -2.99 40.25
N LEU A 6 8.15 -2.51 41.21
CA LEU A 6 6.77 -2.05 40.99
C LEU A 6 6.73 -0.78 40.13
N GLU A 7 7.62 0.18 40.39
CA GLU A 7 7.72 1.41 39.57
C GLU A 7 8.18 1.11 38.13
N GLN A 8 9.09 0.15 37.96
CA GLN A 8 9.55 -0.28 36.63
C GLN A 8 8.48 -1.06 35.87
N GLU A 9 7.73 -1.96 36.53
CA GLU A 9 6.61 -2.68 35.93
C GLU A 9 5.46 -1.73 35.56
N GLN A 10 5.18 -0.72 36.39
CA GLN A 10 4.19 0.32 36.08
C GLN A 10 4.64 1.20 34.91
N GLN A 11 5.90 1.64 34.87
CA GLN A 11 6.43 2.41 33.75
C GLN A 11 6.47 1.60 32.45
N GLN A 12 6.78 0.30 32.53
CA GLN A 12 6.77 -0.57 31.36
C GLN A 12 5.35 -0.84 30.85
N GLN A 13 4.36 -0.99 31.74
CA GLN A 13 2.94 -1.06 31.36
C GLN A 13 2.42 0.24 30.74
N VAL A 14 2.88 1.41 31.21
CA VAL A 14 2.53 2.71 30.59
C VAL A 14 3.10 2.80 29.18
N VAL A 15 4.36 2.43 28.98
CA VAL A 15 5.02 2.42 27.65
C VAL A 15 4.40 1.39 26.70
N GLU A 16 4.01 0.21 27.21
CA GLU A 16 3.31 -0.81 26.40
C GLU A 16 1.91 -0.36 25.95
N ARG A 17 1.24 0.51 26.72
CA ARG A 17 -0.08 1.09 26.37
C ARG A 17 0.01 2.26 25.40
N GLU A 18 1.15 2.94 25.33
CA GLU A 18 1.36 4.11 24.49
C GLU A 18 1.37 3.80 22.97
N TYR A 19 1.59 2.54 22.59
CA TYR A 19 1.62 2.10 21.20
C TYR A 19 0.68 0.91 20.96
N GLY A 20 0.02 0.91 19.80
CA GLY A 20 -0.83 -0.20 19.37
C GLY A 20 -0.02 -1.43 18.93
N HIS A 21 -0.52 -2.62 19.27
CA HIS A 21 0.11 -3.91 18.95
C HIS A 21 -0.72 -4.77 17.97
N GLY A 22 -1.46 -4.12 17.08
CA GLY A 22 -2.27 -4.78 16.04
C GLY A 22 -3.60 -5.39 16.52
N VAL A 23 -4.02 -5.08 17.75
CA VAL A 23 -5.32 -5.45 18.32
C VAL A 23 -6.01 -4.21 18.89
N PRO A 24 -7.36 -4.17 18.94
CA PRO A 24 -8.08 -3.04 19.52
C PRO A 24 -7.74 -2.85 21.00
N ASP A 25 -7.69 -1.59 21.46
CA ASP A 25 -7.45 -1.29 22.86
C ASP A 25 -8.70 -1.59 23.73
N PRO A 26 -8.57 -2.41 24.79
CA PRO A 26 -9.70 -2.72 25.66
C PRO A 26 -10.24 -1.51 26.44
N LEU A 27 -9.39 -0.54 26.79
CA LEU A 27 -9.83 0.66 27.50
C LEU A 27 -10.63 1.58 26.58
N ALA A 28 -10.23 1.74 25.33
CA ALA A 28 -10.98 2.50 24.34
C ALA A 28 -12.36 1.88 24.06
N LEU A 29 -12.47 0.54 24.05
CA LEU A 29 -13.75 -0.15 23.99
C LEU A 29 -14.60 0.11 25.25
N THR A 30 -13.97 0.23 26.41
CA THR A 30 -14.65 0.60 27.67
C THR A 30 -15.20 2.03 27.61
N VAL A 31 -14.47 2.98 27.02
CA VAL A 31 -14.99 4.34 26.75
C VAL A 31 -16.21 4.30 25.84
N ALA A 32 -16.17 3.52 24.76
CA ALA A 32 -17.32 3.36 23.88
C ALA A 32 -18.53 2.73 24.62
N ALA A 33 -18.29 1.78 25.53
CA ALA A 33 -19.33 1.16 26.35
C ALA A 33 -19.98 2.14 27.32
N GLU A 34 -19.18 2.96 28.01
CA GLU A 34 -19.67 3.97 28.93
C GLU A 34 -20.50 5.03 28.20
N LEU A 35 -20.03 5.51 27.04
CA LEU A 35 -20.79 6.44 26.22
C LEU A 35 -22.09 5.82 25.69
N GLN A 36 -22.08 4.54 25.31
CA GLN A 36 -23.28 3.81 24.88
C GLN A 36 -24.31 3.70 26.01
N ALA A 37 -23.87 3.50 27.26
CA ALA A 37 -24.75 3.43 28.41
C ALA A 37 -25.44 4.78 28.71
N GLN A 38 -24.75 5.89 28.47
CA GLN A 38 -25.30 7.24 28.63
C GLN A 38 -26.24 7.63 27.47
N LEU A 39 -26.10 6.99 26.31
CA LEU A 39 -26.86 7.28 25.10
C LEU A 39 -27.58 6.03 24.55
N PRO A 40 -28.57 5.47 25.28
CA PRO A 40 -29.15 4.15 24.98
C PRO A 40 -29.89 4.07 23.62
N ASP A 41 -30.37 5.18 23.08
CA ASP A 41 -31.10 5.23 21.80
C ASP A 41 -30.19 5.41 20.59
N THR A 42 -28.87 5.50 20.82
CA THR A 42 -27.83 5.70 19.81
C THR A 42 -27.03 4.43 19.59
N GLU A 43 -26.28 4.39 18.49
CA GLU A 43 -25.23 3.40 18.28
C GLU A 43 -23.86 4.07 18.40
N VAL A 44 -23.06 3.65 19.38
CA VAL A 44 -21.71 4.15 19.63
C VAL A 44 -20.69 3.14 19.12
N LEU A 45 -19.74 3.61 18.33
CA LEU A 45 -18.70 2.78 17.72
C LEU A 45 -17.33 3.39 17.94
N LEU A 46 -16.37 2.56 18.35
CA LEU A 46 -14.94 2.88 18.31
C LEU A 46 -14.43 2.67 16.88
N PHE A 47 -13.73 3.64 16.31
CA PHE A 47 -13.04 3.46 15.03
C PHE A 47 -11.64 4.09 15.09
N GLY A 48 -10.97 4.25 13.93
CA GLY A 48 -9.65 4.86 13.88
C GLY A 48 -8.53 3.96 14.40
N SER A 49 -7.44 4.57 14.86
CA SER A 49 -6.20 3.85 15.19
C SER A 49 -6.33 2.93 16.39
N TRP A 50 -7.12 3.32 17.40
CA TRP A 50 -7.43 2.52 18.58
C TRP A 50 -8.29 1.29 18.27
N ALA A 51 -9.17 1.36 17.26
CA ALA A 51 -9.93 0.21 16.77
C ALA A 51 -9.10 -0.77 15.93
N ILE A 52 -8.10 -0.26 15.21
CA ILE A 52 -7.25 -1.06 14.32
C ILE A 52 -6.04 -1.65 15.07
N GLY A 53 -5.63 -1.02 16.17
CA GLY A 53 -4.48 -1.45 16.94
C GLY A 53 -3.17 -0.82 16.53
N ASN A 54 -3.19 0.35 15.91
CA ASN A 54 -1.98 1.05 15.43
C ASN A 54 -1.88 2.49 15.97
N TRP A 55 -2.45 2.75 17.15
CA TRP A 55 -2.34 4.05 17.81
C TRP A 55 -0.92 4.36 18.26
N ARG A 56 -0.68 5.64 18.49
CA ARG A 56 0.57 6.25 18.95
C ARG A 56 0.28 7.09 20.20
N PRO A 57 1.29 7.53 20.98
CA PRO A 57 1.07 8.30 22.21
C PRO A 57 0.20 9.55 21.99
N GLU A 58 0.31 10.18 20.82
CA GLU A 58 -0.43 11.38 20.43
C GLU A 58 -1.83 11.10 19.83
N SER A 59 -2.22 9.83 19.67
CA SER A 59 -3.48 9.46 19.03
C SER A 59 -4.67 9.74 19.92
N ASP A 60 -5.71 10.32 19.34
CA ASP A 60 -7.03 10.47 19.92
C ASP A 60 -7.88 9.21 19.78
N ILE A 61 -8.84 9.03 20.70
CA ILE A 61 -9.85 7.97 20.63
C ILE A 61 -10.99 8.46 19.73
N ASP A 62 -11.09 7.90 18.55
CA ASP A 62 -12.13 8.20 17.58
C ASP A 62 -13.44 7.44 17.88
N LEU A 63 -14.49 8.18 18.24
CA LEU A 63 -15.83 7.64 18.50
C LEU A 63 -16.83 8.17 17.48
N ALA A 64 -17.66 7.26 16.96
CA ALA A 64 -18.82 7.61 16.13
C ALA A 64 -20.11 7.36 16.90
N VAL A 65 -21.00 8.35 16.94
CA VAL A 65 -22.34 8.24 17.53
C VAL A 65 -23.38 8.39 16.44
N ILE A 66 -24.16 7.35 16.22
CA ILE A 66 -25.15 7.27 15.15
C ILE A 66 -26.56 7.33 15.75
N GLY A 67 -27.28 8.41 15.44
CA GLY A 67 -28.60 8.72 15.98
C GLY A 67 -28.55 9.70 17.14
N GLY A 68 -29.68 9.82 17.85
CA GLY A 68 -29.82 10.72 19.00
C GLY A 68 -29.84 12.21 18.65
N ASP A 69 -30.12 13.01 19.68
CA ASP A 69 -30.03 14.47 19.62
C ASP A 69 -28.56 14.92 19.75
N ARG A 70 -28.15 15.86 18.89
CA ARG A 70 -26.74 16.29 18.81
C ARG A 70 -26.26 16.95 20.11
N ASP A 71 -27.11 17.76 20.75
CA ASP A 71 -26.72 18.51 21.95
C ASP A 71 -26.63 17.58 23.17
N ALA A 72 -27.52 16.58 23.25
CA ALA A 72 -27.43 15.52 24.25
C ALA A 72 -26.13 14.70 24.09
N VAL A 73 -25.77 14.34 22.85
CA VAL A 73 -24.53 13.61 22.56
C VAL A 73 -23.31 14.44 22.94
N GLN A 74 -23.25 15.72 22.58
CA GLN A 74 -22.15 16.60 22.92
C GLN A 74 -21.93 16.70 24.45
N LYS A 75 -23.02 16.80 25.22
CA LYS A 75 -22.96 16.84 26.69
C LYS A 75 -22.43 15.54 27.31
N ALA A 76 -22.87 14.38 26.80
CA ALA A 76 -22.39 13.09 27.30
C ALA A 76 -20.86 12.93 27.10
N ILE A 77 -20.30 13.52 26.05
CA ILE A 77 -18.85 13.46 25.78
C ILE A 77 -18.06 14.40 26.67
N GLU A 78 -18.58 15.61 26.91
CA GLU A 78 -17.97 16.52 27.87
C GLU A 78 -17.88 15.88 29.27
N GLN A 79 -18.88 15.07 29.62
CA GLN A 79 -18.89 14.27 30.84
C GLN A 79 -17.91 13.08 30.79
N MET A 80 -17.64 12.55 29.60
CA MET A 80 -16.70 11.44 29.39
C MET A 80 -15.23 11.82 29.62
N ARG A 81 -14.87 13.11 29.53
CA ARG A 81 -13.48 13.54 29.75
C ARG A 81 -12.92 13.06 31.10
N SER A 82 -13.68 13.24 32.18
CA SER A 82 -13.23 12.82 33.51
C SER A 82 -13.13 11.30 33.64
N PHE A 83 -13.98 10.55 32.93
CA PHE A 83 -13.90 9.10 32.86
C PHE A 83 -12.64 8.64 32.11
N CYS A 84 -12.31 9.26 30.98
CA CYS A 84 -11.08 8.98 30.24
C CYS A 84 -9.83 9.30 31.08
N GLU A 85 -9.83 10.41 31.83
CA GLU A 85 -8.74 10.76 32.75
C GLU A 85 -8.56 9.73 33.87
N GLU A 86 -9.65 9.12 34.35
CA GLU A 86 -9.62 8.08 35.38
C GLU A 86 -9.04 6.77 34.84
N ILE A 87 -9.51 6.28 33.70
CA ILE A 87 -9.10 4.97 33.16
C ILE A 87 -7.71 4.98 32.51
N TYR A 88 -7.23 6.15 32.07
CA TYR A 88 -5.90 6.33 31.48
C TYR A 88 -4.90 6.97 32.46
N ASP A 89 -5.11 6.86 33.78
CA ASP A 89 -4.15 7.31 34.80
C ASP A 89 -3.66 8.76 34.58
N ARG A 90 -4.60 9.67 34.28
CA ARG A 90 -4.38 11.10 33.95
C ARG A 90 -3.64 11.38 32.64
N HIS A 91 -3.19 10.36 31.92
CA HIS A 91 -2.68 10.45 30.55
C HIS A 91 -3.83 10.24 29.57
N SER A 92 -4.89 11.03 29.71
CA SER A 92 -6.08 10.86 28.89
C SER A 92 -5.77 11.17 27.43
N PRO A 93 -5.85 10.19 26.51
CA PRO A 93 -5.99 10.54 25.10
C PRO A 93 -7.26 11.37 24.95
N TYR A 94 -7.22 12.31 24.01
CA TYR A 94 -8.40 13.10 23.68
C TYR A 94 -9.42 12.18 23.00
N ALA A 95 -10.70 12.23 23.39
CA ALA A 95 -11.75 11.52 22.66
C ALA A 95 -12.32 12.46 21.59
N GLN A 96 -12.12 12.11 20.31
CA GLN A 96 -12.72 12.83 19.19
C GLN A 96 -14.05 12.20 18.80
N LEU A 97 -15.09 13.02 18.65
CA LEU A 97 -16.43 12.56 18.30
C LEU A 97 -16.84 12.94 16.88
N PHE A 98 -17.42 11.96 16.19
CA PHE A 98 -18.20 12.14 14.97
C PHE A 98 -19.66 11.77 15.19
N HIS A 99 -20.54 12.77 15.20
CA HIS A 99 -21.99 12.57 15.27
C HIS A 99 -22.61 12.43 13.87
N PHE A 100 -23.45 11.43 13.70
CA PHE A 100 -24.25 11.23 12.50
C PHE A 100 -25.72 11.03 12.84
N SER A 101 -26.63 11.66 12.10
CA SER A 101 -28.00 11.16 12.07
C SER A 101 -28.04 9.78 11.40
N ARG A 102 -29.01 8.92 11.76
CA ARG A 102 -29.15 7.60 11.14
C ARG A 102 -29.28 7.68 9.61
N VAL A 103 -29.99 8.69 9.11
CA VAL A 103 -30.18 8.94 7.68
C VAL A 103 -28.84 9.30 7.01
N LYS A 104 -28.09 10.24 7.58
CA LYS A 104 -26.81 10.69 7.01
C LYS A 104 -25.75 9.59 7.06
N PHE A 105 -25.74 8.80 8.13
CA PHE A 105 -24.87 7.62 8.20
C PHE A 105 -25.25 6.61 7.11
N ALA A 106 -26.53 6.28 6.96
CA ALA A 106 -27.00 5.34 5.94
C ALA A 106 -26.63 5.76 4.51
N GLU A 107 -26.64 7.06 4.22
CA GLU A 107 -26.30 7.63 2.92
C GLU A 107 -24.79 7.60 2.63
N LEU A 108 -23.96 7.86 3.64
CA LEU A 108 -22.51 8.08 3.47
C LEU A 108 -21.64 6.88 3.85
N ARG A 109 -22.20 5.89 4.55
CA ARG A 109 -21.46 4.70 5.05
C ARG A 109 -20.95 3.76 3.96
N THR A 110 -21.34 3.98 2.71
CA THR A 110 -20.80 3.28 1.55
C THR A 110 -19.55 3.97 1.00
N SER A 111 -19.31 5.23 1.32
CA SER A 111 -18.17 5.99 0.80
C SER A 111 -16.97 5.87 1.74
N LEU A 112 -16.01 5.00 1.40
CA LEU A 112 -14.77 4.80 2.19
C LEU A 112 -13.99 6.09 2.53
N PRO A 113 -13.81 7.07 1.62
CA PRO A 113 -13.16 8.35 1.99
C PRO A 113 -13.91 9.15 3.05
N HIS A 114 -15.22 8.95 3.17
CA HIS A 114 -16.02 9.64 4.16
C HIS A 114 -15.87 8.94 5.52
N VAL A 115 -15.84 9.71 6.62
CA VAL A 115 -15.71 9.15 7.98
C VAL A 115 -16.75 8.06 8.27
N ALA A 116 -18.00 8.24 7.82
CA ALA A 116 -19.04 7.22 7.93
C ALA A 116 -18.68 5.88 7.25
N GLY A 117 -17.97 5.90 6.12
CA GLY A 117 -17.49 4.69 5.45
C GLY A 117 -16.34 4.03 6.21
N GLN A 118 -15.43 4.82 6.78
CA GLN A 118 -14.39 4.30 7.69
C GLN A 118 -15.00 3.66 8.94
N VAL A 119 -15.99 4.29 9.55
CA VAL A 119 -16.76 3.75 10.68
C VAL A 119 -17.47 2.45 10.28
N GLN A 120 -18.11 2.40 9.11
CA GLN A 120 -18.77 1.17 8.63
C GLN A 120 -17.79 0.02 8.40
N ARG A 121 -16.54 0.30 8.04
CA ARG A 121 -15.53 -0.72 7.74
C ARG A 121 -14.73 -1.16 8.96
N TYR A 122 -14.25 -0.21 9.75
CA TYR A 122 -13.32 -0.45 10.85
C TYR A 122 -13.97 -0.32 12.22
N GLY A 123 -15.20 0.20 12.28
CA GLY A 123 -15.93 0.43 13.52
C GLY A 123 -16.18 -0.86 14.30
N LEU A 124 -15.94 -0.76 15.60
CA LEU A 124 -16.20 -1.76 16.60
C LEU A 124 -17.30 -1.27 17.52
N LYS A 125 -18.27 -2.15 17.78
CA LYS A 125 -19.22 -1.99 18.87
C LYS A 125 -18.48 -2.04 20.21
N PRO A 126 -19.10 -1.59 21.32
CA PRO A 126 -18.46 -1.62 22.64
C PRO A 126 -18.00 -3.00 23.11
N ASN A 127 -18.63 -4.07 22.62
CA ASN A 127 -18.24 -5.45 22.89
C ASN A 127 -17.09 -5.96 21.98
N GLY A 128 -16.50 -5.10 21.14
CA GLY A 128 -15.45 -5.45 20.18
C GLY A 128 -15.95 -6.08 18.88
N GLU A 129 -17.26 -6.27 18.70
CA GLU A 129 -17.78 -6.81 17.45
C GLU A 129 -17.72 -5.79 16.31
N ARG A 130 -17.29 -6.23 15.13
CA ARG A 130 -17.35 -5.40 13.91
C ARG A 130 -18.79 -5.23 13.43
N LEU A 131 -19.04 -4.10 12.78
CA LEU A 131 -20.26 -3.95 11.98
C LEU A 131 -20.33 -5.00 10.85
N PRO A 132 -21.54 -5.40 10.43
CA PRO A 132 -21.70 -6.27 9.26
C PRO A 132 -21.00 -5.68 8.05
N GLN A 133 -20.26 -6.50 7.30
CA GLN A 133 -19.58 -6.04 6.10
C GLN A 133 -20.59 -5.52 5.08
N MET A 134 -20.23 -4.39 4.46
CA MET A 134 -21.04 -3.71 3.46
C MET A 134 -20.19 -3.40 2.24
N ALA A 135 -20.77 -3.61 1.06
CA ALA A 135 -20.16 -3.14 -0.18
C ALA A 135 -20.02 -1.61 -0.13
N GLN A 136 -18.78 -1.14 -0.12
CA GLN A 136 -18.48 0.28 -0.23
C GLN A 136 -18.64 0.73 -1.69
N THR A 137 -19.28 1.87 -1.94
CA THR A 137 -19.05 2.67 -3.15
C THR A 137 -17.60 3.12 -3.11
N ASN A 138 -16.74 2.26 -3.64
CA ASN A 138 -15.34 2.52 -3.81
C ASN A 138 -15.10 2.94 -5.26
N LEU A 139 -14.03 3.70 -5.45
CA LEU A 139 -13.53 4.06 -6.78
C LEU A 139 -12.88 2.85 -7.47
N TRP A 140 -13.37 1.63 -7.21
CA TRP A 140 -12.78 0.39 -7.71
C TRP A 140 -12.65 0.34 -9.23
N PRO A 141 -13.65 0.74 -10.04
CA PRO A 141 -13.45 0.79 -11.49
C PRO A 141 -12.23 1.62 -11.89
N LYS A 142 -11.98 2.72 -11.17
CA LYS A 142 -10.82 3.58 -11.40
C LYS A 142 -9.53 2.95 -10.89
N VAL A 143 -9.49 2.42 -9.67
CA VAL A 143 -8.31 1.68 -9.16
C VAL A 143 -7.94 0.54 -10.08
N LYS A 144 -8.94 -0.22 -10.55
CA LYS A 144 -8.75 -1.31 -11.51
C LYS A 144 -8.13 -0.81 -12.81
N GLU A 145 -8.66 0.27 -13.39
CA GLU A 145 -8.10 0.88 -14.59
C GLU A 145 -6.64 1.32 -14.40
N GLU A 146 -6.35 2.06 -13.31
CA GLU A 146 -5.01 2.55 -12.99
C GLU A 146 -4.01 1.41 -12.83
N LEU A 147 -4.35 0.38 -12.06
CA LEU A 147 -3.52 -0.81 -11.90
C LEU A 147 -3.35 -1.58 -13.21
N GLN A 148 -4.37 -1.58 -14.07
CA GLN A 148 -4.27 -2.22 -15.37
C GLN A 148 -3.29 -1.47 -16.29
N VAL A 149 -3.36 -0.15 -16.34
CA VAL A 149 -2.43 0.66 -17.14
C VAL A 149 -1.02 0.60 -16.55
N CYS A 150 -0.89 0.62 -15.22
CA CYS A 150 0.38 0.46 -14.49
C CYS A 150 1.13 -0.79 -14.94
N ALA A 151 0.44 -1.93 -14.95
CA ALA A 151 1.04 -3.21 -15.34
C ALA A 151 1.48 -3.21 -16.81
N ARG A 152 0.71 -2.59 -17.71
CA ARG A 152 1.10 -2.44 -19.13
C ARG A 152 2.36 -1.60 -19.29
N ASN A 153 2.43 -0.45 -18.62
CA ASN A 153 3.60 0.42 -18.66
C ASN A 153 4.83 -0.28 -18.09
N LEU A 154 4.71 -0.98 -16.96
CA LEU A 154 5.83 -1.73 -16.43
C LEU A 154 6.30 -2.84 -17.39
N GLY A 155 5.36 -3.53 -18.05
CA GLY A 155 5.68 -4.52 -19.08
C GLY A 155 6.44 -3.91 -20.27
N HIS A 156 6.06 -2.71 -20.71
CA HIS A 156 6.80 -1.98 -21.75
C HIS A 156 8.18 -1.55 -21.27
N ALA A 157 8.29 -1.03 -20.05
CA ALA A 157 9.56 -0.59 -19.47
C ALA A 157 10.60 -1.73 -19.43
N LEU A 158 10.18 -2.91 -18.95
CA LEU A 158 11.00 -4.11 -18.90
C LEU A 158 11.41 -4.59 -20.30
N ARG A 159 10.49 -4.57 -21.27
CA ARG A 159 10.79 -4.94 -22.67
C ARG A 159 11.79 -3.97 -23.30
N ALA A 160 11.55 -2.67 -23.14
CA ALA A 160 12.41 -1.62 -23.68
C ALA A 160 13.84 -1.75 -23.14
N TRP A 161 13.98 -1.91 -21.82
CA TRP A 161 15.27 -2.17 -21.17
C TRP A 161 15.94 -3.44 -21.72
N GLY A 162 15.19 -4.54 -21.79
CA GLY A 162 15.65 -5.80 -22.37
C GLY A 162 16.11 -5.69 -23.82
N SER A 163 15.59 -4.70 -24.56
CA SER A 163 15.97 -4.43 -25.94
C SER A 163 17.10 -3.41 -26.12
N GLY A 164 17.60 -2.83 -25.03
CA GLY A 164 18.60 -1.76 -25.04
C GLY A 164 18.03 -0.36 -25.34
N ASP A 165 16.71 -0.20 -25.34
CA ASP A 165 16.03 1.10 -25.45
C ASP A 165 15.86 1.71 -24.06
N GLU A 166 16.91 2.37 -23.59
CA GLU A 166 16.96 2.97 -22.26
C GLU A 166 15.91 4.08 -22.08
N ASP A 167 15.64 4.86 -23.12
CA ASP A 167 14.75 6.02 -23.07
C ASP A 167 13.31 5.58 -22.87
N ALA A 168 12.85 4.65 -23.72
CA ALA A 168 11.51 4.08 -23.58
C ALA A 168 11.38 3.36 -22.24
N SER A 169 12.44 2.70 -21.76
CA SER A 169 12.39 2.01 -20.47
C SER A 169 12.15 2.95 -19.29
N MET A 170 12.85 4.08 -19.25
CA MET A 170 12.68 5.09 -18.20
C MET A 170 11.33 5.81 -18.32
N PHE A 171 10.90 6.11 -19.55
CA PHE A 171 9.61 6.76 -19.81
C PHE A 171 8.45 5.91 -19.28
N ASP A 172 8.45 4.62 -19.59
CA ASP A 172 7.40 3.70 -19.17
C ASP A 172 7.52 3.33 -17.67
N ALA A 173 8.74 3.26 -17.12
CA ALA A 173 8.97 3.03 -15.69
C ALA A 173 8.34 4.15 -14.84
N HIS A 174 8.53 5.40 -15.24
CA HIS A 174 7.84 6.53 -14.60
C HIS A 174 6.32 6.36 -14.70
N GLY A 175 5.81 6.04 -15.90
CA GLY A 175 4.39 5.84 -16.12
C GLY A 175 3.80 4.80 -15.18
N ALA A 176 4.50 3.69 -14.97
CA ALA A 176 4.08 2.66 -14.04
C ALA A 176 4.02 3.17 -12.59
N ILE A 177 5.08 3.83 -12.11
CA ILE A 177 5.14 4.36 -10.73
C ILE A 177 4.01 5.38 -10.49
N GLU A 178 3.81 6.29 -11.42
CA GLU A 178 2.76 7.32 -11.34
C GLU A 178 1.37 6.70 -11.15
N LEU A 179 1.04 5.69 -11.96
CA LEU A 179 -0.25 5.01 -11.95
C LEU A 179 -0.42 4.15 -10.68
N ALA A 180 0.66 3.54 -10.18
CA ALA A 180 0.64 2.80 -8.92
C ALA A 180 0.37 3.72 -7.72
N ILE A 181 1.01 4.89 -7.66
CA ILE A 181 0.73 5.90 -6.62
C ILE A 181 -0.73 6.36 -6.72
N LYS A 182 -1.19 6.69 -7.92
CA LYS A 182 -2.58 7.10 -8.18
C LYS A 182 -3.58 6.03 -7.73
N ALA A 183 -3.31 4.76 -8.00
CA ALA A 183 -4.16 3.66 -7.54
C ALA A 183 -4.26 3.61 -6.01
N VAL A 184 -3.15 3.82 -5.28
CA VAL A 184 -3.16 3.90 -3.81
C VAL A 184 -3.97 5.08 -3.31
N LEU A 185 -3.78 6.27 -3.89
CA LEU A 185 -4.52 7.46 -3.49
C LEU A 185 -6.03 7.28 -3.71
N VAL A 186 -6.43 6.74 -4.87
CA VAL A 186 -7.83 6.44 -5.20
C VAL A 186 -8.41 5.37 -4.28
N ALA A 187 -7.62 4.34 -3.95
CA ALA A 187 -8.02 3.30 -3.00
C ALA A 187 -8.24 3.87 -1.59
N GLY A 188 -7.43 4.87 -1.19
CA GLY A 188 -7.62 5.68 0.01
C GLY A 188 -8.80 6.67 -0.07
N GLY A 189 -9.51 6.70 -1.20
CA GLY A 189 -10.71 7.50 -1.39
C GLY A 189 -10.48 8.89 -2.00
N LEU A 190 -9.28 9.17 -2.51
CA LEU A 190 -8.98 10.42 -3.17
C LEU A 190 -9.58 10.45 -4.59
N ASP A 191 -10.45 11.41 -4.88
CA ASP A 191 -11.03 11.58 -6.21
C ASP A 191 -10.08 12.37 -7.14
N LEU A 192 -9.30 11.64 -7.93
CA LEU A 192 -8.38 12.20 -8.94
C LEU A 192 -9.08 13.00 -10.06
N THR A 193 -10.41 12.90 -10.19
CA THR A 193 -11.14 13.64 -11.23
C THR A 193 -11.51 15.05 -10.78
N GLN A 194 -11.74 15.25 -9.47
CA GLN A 194 -12.08 16.55 -8.90
C GLN A 194 -10.85 17.32 -8.42
N GLU A 195 -9.87 16.63 -7.85
CA GLU A 195 -8.55 17.21 -7.65
C GLU A 195 -7.79 17.19 -8.96
N LYS A 196 -7.25 18.33 -9.40
CA LYS A 196 -6.32 18.39 -10.54
C LYS A 196 -4.99 17.71 -10.18
N LEU A 197 -4.97 16.41 -9.96
CA LEU A 197 -3.75 15.59 -9.97
C LEU A 197 -3.27 15.35 -11.41
N ARG A 198 -3.21 16.44 -12.19
CA ARG A 198 -2.52 16.53 -13.48
C ARG A 198 -1.00 16.65 -13.30
N HIS A 199 -0.52 16.63 -12.08
CA HIS A 199 0.90 16.69 -11.80
C HIS A 199 1.47 15.30 -12.01
N HIS A 200 2.35 15.18 -13.00
CA HIS A 200 3.14 13.98 -13.29
C HIS A 200 4.39 13.92 -12.39
N ASP A 201 4.49 14.79 -11.41
CA ASP A 201 5.61 14.91 -10.48
C ASP A 201 5.55 13.81 -9.42
N LEU A 202 6.47 12.85 -9.53
CA LEU A 202 6.47 11.67 -8.66
C LEU A 202 6.75 12.01 -7.19
N VAL A 203 7.51 13.08 -6.89
CA VAL A 203 7.78 13.51 -5.52
C VAL A 203 6.51 14.11 -4.90
N LYS A 204 5.84 15.01 -5.63
CA LYS A 204 4.58 15.59 -5.14
C LYS A 204 3.47 14.56 -4.98
N LEU A 205 3.47 13.53 -5.84
CA LEU A 205 2.54 12.42 -5.71
C LEU A 205 2.89 11.52 -4.51
N SER A 206 4.18 11.21 -4.29
CA SER A 206 4.62 10.37 -3.18
C SER A 206 4.39 11.03 -1.81
N ASP A 207 4.46 12.37 -1.74
CA ASP A 207 4.13 13.16 -0.54
C ASP A 207 2.70 12.95 -0.04
N ARG A 208 1.79 12.49 -0.90
CA ARG A 208 0.38 12.24 -0.57
C ARG A 208 0.09 10.81 -0.14
N LEU A 209 1.06 9.91 -0.26
CA LEU A 209 0.89 8.53 0.17
C LEU A 209 0.78 8.44 1.71
N PRO A 210 0.14 7.39 2.25
CA PRO A 210 0.29 7.02 3.65
C PRO A 210 1.78 6.96 4.04
N ALA A 211 2.13 7.42 5.25
CA ALA A 211 3.52 7.61 5.68
C ALA A 211 4.39 6.34 5.51
N ASP A 212 3.84 5.17 5.84
CA ASP A 212 4.54 3.90 5.69
C ASP A 212 4.80 3.55 4.22
N GLN A 213 3.85 3.87 3.34
CA GLN A 213 3.97 3.64 1.90
C GLN A 213 4.96 4.60 1.25
N LYS A 214 4.97 5.88 1.66
CA LYS A 214 6.01 6.84 1.26
C LYS A 214 7.39 6.37 1.71
N THR A 215 7.52 5.91 2.95
CA THR A 215 8.79 5.40 3.50
C THR A 215 9.28 4.19 2.70
N GLN A 216 8.40 3.23 2.41
CA GLN A 216 8.74 2.06 1.59
C GLN A 216 9.16 2.45 0.17
N LEU A 217 8.45 3.40 -0.47
CA LEU A 217 8.80 3.92 -1.78
C LEU A 217 10.19 4.57 -1.78
N ASN A 218 10.44 5.48 -0.82
CA ASN A 218 11.70 6.24 -0.74
C ASN A 218 12.90 5.36 -0.35
N ALA A 219 12.67 4.21 0.28
CA ALA A 219 13.70 3.21 0.53
C ALA A 219 14.17 2.50 -0.77
N ILE A 220 13.32 2.46 -1.80
CA ILE A 220 13.61 1.82 -3.09
C ILE A 220 14.06 2.86 -4.13
N LEU A 221 13.32 3.96 -4.24
CA LEU A 221 13.56 5.08 -5.15
C LEU A 221 13.48 6.39 -4.35
N PRO A 222 14.62 6.88 -3.82
CA PRO A 222 14.63 8.12 -3.04
C PRO A 222 14.18 9.33 -3.87
N ASP A 223 13.75 10.40 -3.20
CA ASP A 223 13.17 11.59 -3.84
C ASP A 223 14.01 12.18 -4.98
N HIS A 224 15.34 12.16 -4.88
CA HIS A 224 16.22 12.65 -5.94
C HIS A 224 16.08 11.82 -7.23
N GLN A 225 15.93 10.49 -7.14
CA GLN A 225 15.73 9.61 -8.29
C GLN A 225 14.33 9.81 -8.89
N LEU A 226 13.30 9.95 -8.04
CA LEU A 226 11.95 10.29 -8.51
C LEU A 226 11.93 11.62 -9.26
N SER A 227 12.69 12.62 -8.77
CA SER A 227 12.83 13.92 -9.41
C SER A 227 13.57 13.83 -10.75
N GLU A 228 14.69 13.08 -10.82
CA GLU A 228 15.40 12.83 -12.08
C GLU A 228 14.50 12.18 -13.13
N LEU A 229 13.77 11.13 -12.74
CA LEU A 229 12.87 10.42 -13.62
C LEU A 229 11.72 11.30 -14.11
N THR A 230 11.17 12.13 -13.21
CA THR A 230 10.15 13.15 -13.54
C THR A 230 10.66 14.13 -14.58
N LYS A 231 11.86 14.71 -14.38
CA LYS A 231 12.47 15.66 -15.33
C LYS A 231 12.73 15.01 -16.70
N PHE A 232 13.18 13.76 -16.70
CA PHE A 232 13.36 13.00 -17.93
C PHE A 232 12.06 12.84 -18.70
N ARG A 233 10.97 12.41 -18.06
CA ARG A 233 9.70 12.15 -18.76
C ARG A 233 8.92 13.42 -19.10
N VAL A 234 8.83 14.34 -18.16
CA VAL A 234 7.95 15.50 -18.24
C VAL A 234 8.65 16.66 -18.93
N ASP A 235 9.83 17.06 -18.48
CA ASP A 235 10.45 18.32 -18.90
C ASP A 235 11.20 18.18 -20.23
N SER A 236 11.89 17.05 -20.45
CA SER A 236 12.65 16.80 -21.69
C SER A 236 11.78 16.79 -22.95
N SER A 237 10.49 16.46 -22.81
CA SER A 237 9.52 16.46 -23.90
C SER A 237 9.17 17.87 -24.40
N TYR A 238 9.36 18.90 -23.57
CA TYR A 238 9.00 20.28 -23.87
C TYR A 238 10.21 21.19 -24.08
N GLU A 239 11.36 20.90 -23.46
CA GLU A 239 12.54 21.77 -23.52
C GLU A 239 13.44 21.52 -24.74
N GLY A 240 13.20 20.45 -25.52
CA GLY A 240 13.91 20.18 -26.77
C GLY A 240 15.33 19.61 -26.61
N GLU A 241 15.87 19.60 -25.40
CA GLU A 241 17.07 18.85 -25.02
C GLU A 241 16.70 17.73 -24.04
N LEU A 242 17.21 16.52 -24.30
CA LEU A 242 16.94 15.35 -23.47
C LEU A 242 17.79 15.41 -22.19
N ILE A 243 17.15 15.69 -21.05
CA ILE A 243 17.81 15.73 -19.75
C ILE A 243 18.04 14.29 -19.29
N ARG A 244 19.28 13.81 -19.41
CA ARG A 244 19.66 12.46 -18.99
C ARG A 244 19.78 12.37 -17.46
N PRO A 245 19.06 11.44 -16.81
CA PRO A 245 19.28 11.13 -15.40
C PRO A 245 20.70 10.68 -15.11
N SER A 246 21.16 10.90 -13.87
CA SER A 246 22.41 10.30 -13.39
C SER A 246 22.22 8.83 -12.97
N THR A 247 21.00 8.49 -12.55
CA THR A 247 20.57 7.13 -12.24
C THR A 247 20.42 6.32 -13.53
N SER A 248 20.92 5.08 -13.54
CA SER A 248 20.83 4.21 -14.71
C SER A 248 19.40 3.75 -15.02
N ALA A 249 19.09 3.51 -16.30
CA ALA A 249 17.82 2.95 -16.73
C ALA A 249 17.49 1.62 -16.03
N GLN A 250 18.51 0.77 -15.83
CA GLN A 250 18.37 -0.47 -15.05
C GLN A 250 17.86 -0.19 -13.63
N GLN A 251 18.50 0.72 -12.89
CA GLN A 251 18.07 1.04 -11.53
C GLN A 251 16.63 1.56 -11.48
N PHE A 252 16.23 2.39 -12.45
CA PHE A 252 14.85 2.85 -12.53
C PHE A 252 13.85 1.74 -12.79
N VAL A 253 14.13 0.84 -13.73
CA VAL A 253 13.22 -0.25 -14.07
C VAL A 253 13.06 -1.23 -12.89
N VAL A 254 14.17 -1.56 -12.21
CA VAL A 254 14.14 -2.41 -11.01
C VAL A 254 13.40 -1.75 -9.86
N GLY A 255 13.67 -0.46 -9.62
CA GLY A 255 12.97 0.32 -8.62
C GLY A 255 11.47 0.41 -8.92
N ALA A 256 11.10 0.70 -10.17
CA ALA A 256 9.73 0.78 -10.63
C ALA A 256 9.00 -0.54 -10.41
N GLN A 257 9.60 -1.68 -10.75
CA GLN A 257 9.01 -2.99 -10.50
C GLN A 257 8.68 -3.20 -9.02
N ARG A 258 9.65 -2.97 -8.12
CA ARG A 258 9.48 -3.17 -6.67
C ARG A 258 8.47 -2.19 -6.06
N THR A 259 8.52 -0.93 -6.46
CA THR A 259 7.59 0.10 -5.98
C THR A 259 6.17 -0.16 -6.47
N CYS A 260 5.97 -0.47 -7.76
CA CYS A 260 4.65 -0.78 -8.30
C CYS A 260 4.04 -2.00 -7.62
N ASN A 261 4.85 -3.01 -7.28
CA ASN A 261 4.44 -4.18 -6.51
C ASN A 261 3.85 -3.83 -5.15
N GLY A 262 4.64 -3.13 -4.32
CA GLY A 262 4.21 -2.76 -2.97
C GLY A 262 2.94 -1.92 -2.98
N LEU A 263 2.90 -0.91 -3.85
CA LEU A 263 1.75 -0.01 -3.97
C LEU A 263 0.51 -0.71 -4.51
N ALA A 264 0.63 -1.58 -5.52
CA ALA A 264 -0.51 -2.33 -6.06
C ALA A 264 -1.09 -3.29 -5.01
N ALA A 265 -0.24 -4.00 -4.27
CA ALA A 265 -0.67 -4.86 -3.17
C ALA A 265 -1.40 -4.07 -2.09
N TYR A 266 -0.87 -2.90 -1.71
CA TYR A 266 -1.51 -2.00 -0.75
C TYR A 266 -2.88 -1.52 -1.25
N ALA A 267 -2.99 -1.05 -2.50
CA ALA A 267 -4.25 -0.57 -3.07
C ALA A 267 -5.34 -1.65 -3.13
N LEU A 268 -4.96 -2.88 -3.49
CA LEU A 268 -5.85 -4.03 -3.52
C LEU A 268 -6.33 -4.40 -2.11
N ALA A 269 -5.41 -4.52 -1.15
CA ALA A 269 -5.73 -4.79 0.25
C ALA A 269 -6.65 -3.70 0.84
N ALA A 270 -6.36 -2.44 0.54
CA ALA A 270 -7.18 -1.30 0.94
C ALA A 270 -8.60 -1.34 0.38
N LEU A 271 -8.93 -2.20 -0.59
CA LEU A 271 -10.28 -2.35 -1.14
C LEU A 271 -10.85 -3.78 -0.99
N ASP A 272 -10.18 -4.62 -0.19
CA ASP A 272 -10.51 -6.05 -0.04
C ASP A 272 -10.58 -6.76 -1.40
N LYS A 273 -9.68 -6.37 -2.30
CA LYS A 273 -9.55 -6.95 -3.64
C LYS A 273 -8.35 -7.85 -3.71
N ARG A 274 -8.45 -8.81 -4.62
CA ARG A 274 -7.38 -9.73 -4.95
C ARG A 274 -6.79 -9.39 -6.31
N PRO A 275 -5.56 -9.83 -6.60
CA PRO A 275 -4.94 -9.72 -7.92
C PRO A 275 -5.82 -10.14 -9.10
N ASP A 276 -6.63 -11.19 -8.98
CA ASP A 276 -7.52 -11.65 -10.06
C ASP A 276 -8.60 -10.62 -10.44
N ALA A 277 -8.96 -9.72 -9.51
CA ALA A 277 -9.98 -8.71 -9.76
C ALA A 277 -9.57 -7.68 -10.83
N VAL A 278 -8.28 -7.49 -11.05
CA VAL A 278 -7.74 -6.63 -12.14
C VAL A 278 -7.57 -7.37 -13.47
N GLY A 279 -7.99 -8.64 -13.58
CA GLY A 279 -7.98 -9.40 -14.84
C GLY A 279 -6.59 -9.88 -15.25
N TYR A 280 -5.73 -10.15 -14.26
CA TYR A 280 -4.39 -10.65 -14.46
C TYR A 280 -4.26 -12.08 -13.96
N ASP A 281 -4.56 -13.06 -14.83
CA ASP A 281 -4.40 -14.49 -14.54
C ASP A 281 -2.94 -14.85 -14.18
N VAL A 282 -2.00 -14.06 -14.69
CA VAL A 282 -0.57 -14.18 -14.43
C VAL A 282 -0.26 -13.91 -12.95
N TRP A 283 -1.08 -13.12 -12.24
CA TRP A 283 -0.84 -12.73 -10.83
C TRP A 283 -1.37 -13.76 -9.81
N LEU A 284 -1.87 -14.91 -10.27
CA LEU A 284 -2.59 -15.89 -9.45
C LEU A 284 -1.71 -16.72 -8.49
N ASN A 285 -0.38 -16.70 -8.63
CA ASN A 285 0.49 -17.70 -7.98
C ASN A 285 1.48 -17.18 -6.94
N ASN A 286 1.50 -15.89 -6.64
CA ASN A 286 2.26 -15.36 -5.51
C ASN A 286 1.50 -14.15 -4.95
N ASN A 287 1.50 -13.94 -3.63
CA ASN A 287 1.00 -12.74 -2.95
C ASN A 287 1.76 -11.45 -3.33
N ASP A 288 2.44 -11.46 -4.45
CA ASP A 288 3.22 -10.38 -5.02
C ASP A 288 2.52 -9.97 -6.31
N ALA A 289 1.96 -8.76 -6.33
CA ALA A 289 1.12 -8.26 -7.40
C ALA A 289 1.80 -8.30 -8.78
N LEU A 290 3.13 -8.45 -8.88
CA LEU A 290 3.82 -8.70 -10.14
C LEU A 290 4.73 -9.94 -10.05
N GLY A 291 4.62 -10.74 -8.99
CA GLY A 291 5.26 -12.06 -8.90
C GLY A 291 4.78 -13.04 -9.99
N GLY A 292 3.77 -12.67 -10.77
CA GLY A 292 3.27 -13.43 -11.90
C GLY A 292 4.22 -13.56 -13.10
N TRP A 293 5.18 -12.64 -13.27
CA TRP A 293 6.16 -12.72 -14.36
C TRP A 293 7.01 -14.01 -14.29
N ALA A 294 7.12 -14.59 -13.09
CA ALA A 294 7.70 -15.89 -12.80
C ALA A 294 6.99 -17.10 -13.45
N THR A 295 5.71 -16.96 -13.77
CA THR A 295 4.85 -18.06 -14.26
C THR A 295 4.64 -18.00 -15.76
N LEU A 296 5.23 -17.01 -16.43
CA LEU A 296 5.15 -16.89 -17.86
C LEU A 296 5.97 -18.00 -18.53
N SER A 297 5.33 -18.73 -19.44
CA SER A 297 6.03 -19.68 -20.32
C SER A 297 7.14 -18.96 -21.09
N LEU A 298 8.20 -19.68 -21.45
CA LEU A 298 9.31 -19.13 -22.20
C LEU A 298 8.86 -18.46 -23.51
N ASP A 299 7.86 -19.02 -24.19
CA ASP A 299 7.24 -18.42 -25.39
C ASP A 299 6.55 -17.09 -25.10
N HIS A 300 5.97 -16.94 -23.91
CA HIS A 300 5.36 -15.70 -23.47
C HIS A 300 6.42 -14.69 -23.06
N LEU A 301 7.51 -15.10 -22.39
CA LEU A 301 8.66 -14.25 -22.09
C LEU A 301 9.38 -13.80 -23.37
N GLU A 302 9.54 -14.68 -24.35
CA GLU A 302 10.13 -14.34 -25.66
C GLU A 302 9.22 -13.39 -26.44
N ARG A 303 7.90 -13.66 -26.53
CA ARG A 303 6.94 -12.76 -27.17
C ARG A 303 6.78 -11.40 -26.49
N VAL A 304 6.78 -11.39 -25.15
CA VAL A 304 6.41 -10.20 -24.37
C VAL A 304 7.63 -9.40 -23.95
N PHE A 305 8.82 -9.98 -23.92
CA PHE A 305 10.03 -9.28 -23.46
C PHE A 305 11.26 -9.45 -24.34
N GLY A 306 11.23 -10.34 -25.34
CA GLY A 306 12.45 -10.73 -26.04
C GLY A 306 13.44 -11.34 -25.04
N PHE A 307 13.09 -12.48 -24.44
CA PHE A 307 13.93 -13.18 -23.47
C PHE A 307 15.37 -13.38 -23.96
N ARG A 308 15.59 -13.73 -25.23
CA ARG A 308 16.95 -13.73 -25.81
C ARG A 308 17.63 -12.37 -25.79
N MET A 309 16.90 -11.29 -26.06
CA MET A 309 17.44 -9.92 -26.04
C MET A 309 17.92 -9.53 -24.64
N MET A 310 17.09 -9.80 -23.62
CA MET A 310 17.44 -9.57 -22.21
C MET A 310 18.73 -10.29 -21.79
N LEU A 311 18.97 -11.49 -22.32
CA LEU A 311 20.14 -12.29 -21.96
C LEU A 311 21.40 -11.95 -22.77
N LYS A 312 21.28 -11.34 -23.97
CA LYS A 312 22.42 -11.03 -24.86
C LYS A 312 23.40 -10.01 -24.29
N GLY A 313 23.00 -9.21 -23.30
CA GLY A 313 23.90 -8.30 -22.59
C GLY A 313 24.78 -8.98 -21.52
N ILE A 314 24.51 -10.25 -21.19
CA ILE A 314 25.08 -10.93 -20.02
C ILE A 314 25.65 -12.32 -20.38
N LEU A 315 25.02 -13.02 -21.33
CA LEU A 315 25.33 -14.38 -21.71
C LEU A 315 25.69 -14.46 -23.20
N THR A 316 26.56 -15.42 -23.54
CA THR A 316 26.84 -15.77 -24.94
C THR A 316 25.63 -16.46 -25.57
N ASP A 317 25.48 -16.38 -26.90
CA ASP A 317 24.39 -17.06 -27.64
C ASP A 317 24.31 -18.57 -27.35
N ARG A 318 25.44 -19.21 -27.07
CA ARG A 318 25.52 -20.61 -26.66
C ARG A 318 24.87 -20.83 -25.29
N GLN A 319 25.19 -20.00 -24.29
CA GLN A 319 24.61 -20.07 -22.96
C GLN A 319 23.11 -19.78 -22.97
N ILE A 320 22.67 -18.79 -23.76
CA ILE A 320 21.25 -18.49 -23.98
C ILE A 320 20.54 -19.72 -24.54
N SER A 321 21.12 -20.34 -25.57
CA SER A 321 20.54 -21.53 -26.22
C SER A 321 20.58 -22.78 -25.32
N ASP A 322 21.44 -22.83 -24.31
CA ASP A 322 21.47 -23.89 -23.30
C ASP A 322 20.38 -23.65 -22.23
N VAL A 323 20.12 -22.40 -21.84
CA VAL A 323 19.02 -21.99 -20.93
C VAL A 323 17.66 -22.32 -21.55
N GLU A 324 17.43 -21.93 -22.81
CA GLU A 324 16.18 -22.24 -23.52
C GLU A 324 15.93 -23.75 -23.62
N ARG A 325 16.99 -24.53 -23.92
CA ARG A 325 16.88 -26.00 -24.04
C ARG A 325 16.55 -26.67 -22.72
N ASN A 326 17.17 -26.22 -21.64
CA ASN A 326 16.91 -26.76 -20.30
C ASN A 326 15.46 -26.45 -19.88
N TRP A 327 15.02 -25.21 -20.09
CA TRP A 327 13.66 -24.80 -19.78
C TRP A 327 12.61 -25.56 -20.60
N ALA A 328 12.83 -25.71 -21.91
CA ALA A 328 11.93 -26.45 -22.78
C ALA A 328 11.81 -27.94 -22.40
N ARG A 329 12.87 -28.53 -21.83
CA ARG A 329 12.89 -29.95 -21.42
C ARG A 329 12.33 -30.21 -20.04
N HIS A 330 12.52 -29.28 -19.11
CA HIS A 330 12.26 -29.53 -17.69
C HIS A 330 11.15 -28.64 -17.11
N GLY A 331 10.59 -27.73 -17.93
CA GLY A 331 9.75 -26.65 -17.43
C GLY A 331 10.60 -25.56 -16.76
N ALA A 332 9.94 -24.50 -16.30
CA ALA A 332 10.59 -23.54 -15.40
C ALA A 332 10.91 -24.28 -14.09
N PRO A 333 12.14 -24.24 -13.55
CA PRO A 333 12.39 -24.73 -12.20
C PRO A 333 11.35 -24.13 -11.21
N ASP A 334 10.90 -24.87 -10.20
CA ASP A 334 10.00 -24.33 -9.13
C ASP A 334 10.59 -23.05 -8.48
N ASP A 335 11.92 -23.02 -8.52
CA ASP A 335 12.89 -21.95 -8.39
C ASP A 335 12.90 -20.67 -9.22
N ALA A 336 12.52 -20.84 -10.49
CA ALA A 336 12.80 -19.91 -11.59
C ALA A 336 12.11 -18.58 -11.37
N ALA A 337 10.99 -18.62 -10.64
CA ALA A 337 10.27 -17.49 -10.14
C ALA A 337 11.12 -16.56 -9.27
N LYS A 338 11.77 -17.13 -8.26
CA LYS A 338 12.73 -16.44 -7.41
C LYS A 338 13.97 -16.06 -8.21
N ARG A 339 14.47 -16.95 -9.07
CA ARG A 339 15.72 -16.71 -9.80
C ARG A 339 15.61 -15.63 -10.86
N ILE A 340 14.51 -15.52 -11.61
CA ILE A 340 14.25 -14.42 -12.56
C ILE A 340 13.94 -13.13 -11.82
N GLY A 341 13.14 -13.17 -10.75
CA GLY A 341 12.89 -11.99 -9.91
C GLY A 341 14.16 -11.45 -9.25
N THR A 342 15.06 -12.34 -8.80
CA THR A 342 16.38 -11.99 -8.27
C THR A 342 17.33 -11.52 -9.38
N VAL A 343 17.30 -12.12 -10.57
CA VAL A 343 18.11 -11.74 -11.74
C VAL A 343 17.72 -10.37 -12.31
N MET A 344 16.42 -10.04 -12.33
CA MET A 344 15.99 -8.69 -12.68
C MET A 344 16.34 -7.70 -11.57
N GLY A 345 16.58 -8.15 -10.33
CA GLY A 345 16.97 -7.32 -9.19
C GLY A 345 18.48 -7.10 -9.00
N ASP A 346 19.34 -7.96 -9.56
CA ASP A 346 20.81 -7.88 -9.51
C ASP A 346 21.43 -8.63 -10.73
N PRO A 347 22.13 -7.95 -11.65
CA PRO A 347 22.70 -8.56 -12.85
C PRO A 347 23.93 -9.46 -12.60
N LEU A 348 24.55 -9.39 -11.41
CA LEU A 348 25.78 -10.16 -11.10
C LEU A 348 25.50 -11.61 -10.68
N THR A 349 24.24 -11.95 -10.37
CA THR A 349 23.85 -13.25 -9.79
C THR A 349 23.93 -14.41 -10.80
N TRP A 350 24.02 -14.13 -12.11
CA TRP A 350 24.14 -15.17 -13.14
C TRP A 350 25.44 -15.98 -13.06
N ARG A 351 26.51 -15.38 -12.52
CA ARG A 351 27.83 -16.03 -12.45
C ARG A 351 27.87 -17.17 -11.44
N ASP A 352 27.13 -17.05 -10.34
CA ASP A 352 27.08 -18.03 -9.24
C ASP A 352 26.05 -19.14 -9.48
N LEU A 353 25.04 -18.90 -10.34
CA LEU A 353 23.99 -19.86 -10.70
C LEU A 353 24.49 -21.08 -11.51
N PHE A 354 25.68 -20.99 -12.11
CA PHE A 354 26.24 -22.04 -12.98
C PHE A 354 27.67 -22.46 -12.63
N VAL A 355 28.22 -22.02 -11.50
CA VAL A 355 29.32 -22.76 -10.88
C VAL A 355 28.71 -24.07 -10.40
N LYS A 356 29.02 -25.17 -11.11
CA LYS A 356 28.69 -26.53 -10.66
C LYS A 356 28.96 -26.61 -9.15
N PRO A 357 28.05 -27.18 -8.33
CA PRO A 357 28.46 -27.62 -7.02
C PRO A 357 29.72 -28.46 -7.21
N ALA A 358 30.82 -28.06 -6.57
CA ALA A 358 31.96 -28.94 -6.45
C ALA A 358 31.41 -30.19 -5.72
N GLY A 359 31.37 -31.30 -6.45
CA GLY A 359 31.11 -32.61 -5.85
C GLY A 359 32.24 -33.00 -4.94
#